data_AF-E7GUQ7-F1
#
_entry.id   AF-E7GUQ7-F1
#
_cell.length_a   1.000
_cell.length_b   1.000
_cell.length_c   1.000
_cell.angle_alpha   90.00
_cell.angle_beta   90.00
_cell.angle_gamma   90.00
#
_symmetry.space_group_name_H-M   'P 1'
#
loop_
_entity.id
_entity.type
_entity.pdbx_description
1 polymer ?
#
loop_
_entity_poly.entity_id
_entity_poly.type
_entity_poly.pdbx_seq_one_letter_code
_entity_poly.pdbx_strand_id
1 'polypeptide(L)'
;MSRSPGSVPTPEHAAIVGVPAKSHGFVGRGGAAERVSFAACGETNDTQLATTRQEAFSGRTAKEKWREHMRENPYKRLPPIERRQDGSLYRMTPAQRKQANPLIRRECCNYEDGNCMLLDDGDAHTCPQAISFSVCCKWFRWSVLPQAGTLEAEIFRGKDLKCCEVCGGVFVPKSNRAKYCPGCAARVHRRQKTESERKRRSCVDS
;
A
#
# COMPACT_ATOMS: atom_id res chain seq x y z
N MET A 1 4.47 -49.73 19.97
CA MET A 1 5.31 -48.54 19.70
C MET A 1 4.48 -47.31 19.97
N SER A 2 4.56 -46.87 21.22
CA SER A 2 3.70 -45.90 21.87
C SER A 2 4.09 -44.48 21.45
N ARG A 3 3.12 -43.68 21.00
CA ARG A 3 3.31 -42.28 20.60
C ARG A 3 3.08 -41.37 21.81
N SER A 4 4.13 -40.69 22.27
CA SER A 4 4.08 -39.64 23.28
C SER A 4 3.41 -38.38 22.72
N PRO A 5 2.48 -37.72 23.44
CA PRO A 5 2.00 -36.39 23.08
C PRO A 5 2.93 -35.30 23.65
N GLY A 6 3.38 -34.40 22.78
CA GLY A 6 4.26 -33.27 23.10
C GLY A 6 3.54 -32.16 23.85
N SER A 7 4.25 -31.59 24.81
CA SER A 7 3.84 -30.55 25.75
C SER A 7 3.63 -29.18 25.09
N VAL A 8 2.58 -28.48 25.53
CA VAL A 8 2.23 -27.10 25.15
C VAL A 8 3.02 -26.12 26.04
N PRO A 9 3.70 -25.09 25.50
CA PRO A 9 4.28 -24.04 26.32
C PRO A 9 3.24 -22.95 26.66
N THR A 10 3.05 -22.71 27.96
CA THR A 10 2.28 -21.58 28.52
C THR A 10 3.11 -20.30 28.55
N PRO A 11 2.53 -19.11 28.27
CA PRO A 11 3.24 -17.84 28.40
C PRO A 11 3.29 -17.39 29.86
N GLU A 12 4.52 -17.15 30.31
CA GLU A 12 4.89 -16.62 31.61
C GLU A 12 4.60 -15.12 31.76
N HIS A 13 4.28 -14.73 32.99
CA HIS A 13 3.71 -13.44 33.37
C HIS A 13 4.78 -12.35 33.44
N ALA A 14 4.66 -11.29 32.64
CA ALA A 14 5.46 -10.08 32.77
C ALA A 14 4.85 -9.17 33.86
N ALA A 15 5.55 -9.08 34.99
CA ALA A 15 5.23 -8.19 36.10
C ALA A 15 5.47 -6.72 35.71
N ILE A 16 4.40 -5.91 35.74
CA ILE A 16 4.50 -4.45 35.68
C ILE A 16 4.64 -3.95 37.12
N VAL A 17 5.84 -3.50 37.48
CA VAL A 17 6.14 -2.88 38.78
C VAL A 17 5.51 -1.49 38.79
N GLY A 18 4.41 -1.34 39.53
CA GLY A 18 3.75 -0.06 39.81
C GLY A 18 4.53 0.77 40.82
N VAL A 19 4.88 2.00 40.43
CA VAL A 19 5.49 3.05 41.26
C VAL A 19 4.47 3.54 42.30
N PRO A 20 4.85 3.78 43.57
CA PRO A 20 3.91 4.11 44.63
C PRO A 20 3.39 5.55 44.57
N ALA A 21 2.08 5.67 44.81
CA ALA A 21 1.34 6.91 45.00
C ALA A 21 1.86 7.68 46.22
N LYS A 22 2.11 8.99 46.06
CA LYS A 22 2.23 9.92 47.18
C LYS A 22 0.88 10.54 47.45
N SER A 23 0.35 10.27 48.63
CA SER A 23 -0.83 10.93 49.20
C SER A 23 -0.42 12.32 49.70
N HIS A 24 -1.06 13.36 49.16
CA HIS A 24 -1.09 14.66 49.84
C HIS A 24 -2.49 14.83 50.43
N GLY A 25 -2.53 14.86 51.76
CA GLY A 25 -3.75 14.99 52.54
C GLY A 25 -4.39 16.35 52.34
N PHE A 26 -5.72 16.33 52.20
CA PHE A 26 -6.55 17.53 52.30
C PHE A 26 -7.40 17.44 53.56
N VAL A 27 -7.20 18.42 54.43
CA VAL A 27 -7.76 18.54 55.77
C VAL A 27 -9.24 18.93 55.66
N GLY A 28 -10.11 18.10 56.23
CA GLY A 28 -11.53 18.42 56.41
C GLY A 28 -11.73 19.55 57.41
N ARG A 29 -12.58 20.51 57.06
CA ARG A 29 -13.28 21.39 58.02
C ARG A 29 -14.77 21.33 57.70
N GLY A 30 -15.56 20.95 58.70
CA GLY A 30 -17.00 20.84 58.60
C GLY A 30 -17.68 22.20 58.42
N GLY A 31 -18.80 22.17 57.70
CA GLY A 31 -19.72 23.28 57.53
C GLY A 31 -21.12 22.74 57.25
N ALA A 32 -22.07 23.24 58.04
CA ALA A 32 -23.51 23.03 58.10
C ALA A 32 -24.22 22.22 56.99
N ALA A 33 -25.12 21.35 57.42
CA ALA A 33 -26.16 20.72 56.61
C ALA A 33 -27.03 21.78 55.93
N GLU A 34 -26.77 22.04 54.66
CA GLU A 34 -27.71 22.74 53.78
C GLU A 34 -28.58 21.71 53.07
N ARG A 35 -29.88 22.00 53.05
CA ARG A 35 -30.94 21.10 52.60
C ARG A 35 -30.77 20.92 51.10
N VAL A 36 -30.54 19.68 50.65
CA VAL A 36 -30.61 19.35 49.22
C VAL A 36 -32.06 19.50 48.81
N SER A 37 -32.40 20.65 48.24
CA SER A 37 -33.64 20.83 47.50
C SER A 37 -33.61 19.87 46.33
N PHE A 38 -34.50 18.88 46.34
CA PHE A 38 -34.81 18.09 45.15
C PHE A 38 -35.35 19.06 44.09
N ALA A 39 -34.49 19.49 43.17
CA ALA A 39 -34.94 20.08 41.93
C ALA A 39 -35.73 18.99 41.18
N ALA A 40 -37.01 19.27 40.92
CA ALA A 40 -37.89 18.41 40.17
C ALA A 40 -37.19 17.93 38.90
N CYS A 41 -37.27 16.62 38.63
CA CYS A 41 -36.96 16.06 37.32
C CYS A 41 -37.86 16.77 36.31
N GLY A 42 -37.33 17.81 35.66
CA GLY A 42 -37.94 18.38 34.47
C GLY A 42 -37.98 17.28 33.42
N GLU A 43 -39.18 16.90 33.02
CA GLU A 43 -39.46 15.94 31.97
C GLU A 43 -38.68 16.37 30.71
N THR A 44 -37.57 15.70 30.42
CA THR A 44 -36.94 15.81 29.11
C THR A 44 -37.93 15.20 28.13
N ASN A 45 -38.59 16.05 27.33
CA ASN A 45 -39.47 15.60 26.26
C ASN A 45 -38.75 14.54 25.43
N ASP A 46 -39.36 13.37 25.26
CA ASP A 46 -38.85 12.20 24.51
C ASP A 46 -38.33 12.55 23.11
N THR A 47 -38.78 13.68 22.56
CA THR A 47 -38.31 14.27 21.31
C THR A 47 -36.81 14.56 21.29
N GLN A 48 -36.21 15.00 22.41
CA GLN A 48 -34.77 15.34 22.44
C GLN A 48 -33.86 14.11 22.46
N LEU A 49 -34.28 13.01 23.12
CA LEU A 49 -33.53 11.76 23.10
C LEU A 49 -33.60 11.07 21.73
N ALA A 50 -34.71 11.23 21.01
CA ALA A 50 -34.86 10.76 19.63
C ALA A 50 -33.99 11.55 18.64
N THR A 51 -33.88 12.88 18.78
CA THR A 51 -33.01 13.70 17.91
C THR A 51 -31.53 13.42 18.17
N THR A 52 -31.12 13.32 19.44
CA THR A 52 -29.72 13.03 19.80
C THR A 52 -29.31 11.61 19.35
N ARG A 53 -30.25 10.65 19.34
CA ARG A 53 -30.04 9.29 18.83
C ARG A 53 -30.05 9.21 17.29
N GLN A 54 -30.77 10.10 16.60
CA GLN A 54 -30.72 10.24 15.15
C GLN A 54 -29.41 10.89 14.67
N GLU A 55 -28.88 11.89 15.38
CA GLU A 55 -27.61 12.54 15.01
C GLU A 55 -26.38 11.65 15.25
N ALA A 56 -26.46 10.70 16.19
CA ALA A 56 -25.38 9.72 16.43
C ALA A 56 -25.30 8.61 15.37
N PHE A 57 -26.29 8.46 14.48
CA PHE A 57 -26.29 7.45 13.41
C PHE A 57 -25.95 8.03 12.03
N SER A 58 -25.53 9.30 11.93
CA SER A 58 -25.07 9.88 10.65
C SER A 58 -23.58 9.65 10.39
N GLY A 59 -22.97 8.65 11.04
CA GLY A 59 -21.60 8.23 10.77
C GLY A 59 -21.51 7.70 9.36
N ARG A 60 -21.27 8.59 8.37
CA ARG A 60 -20.97 8.23 6.98
C ARG A 60 -20.05 7.02 7.02
N THR A 61 -20.50 5.93 6.41
CA THR A 61 -19.76 4.67 6.40
C THR A 61 -18.34 4.93 5.91
N ALA A 62 -17.35 4.15 6.34
CA ALA A 62 -15.99 4.26 5.81
C ALA A 62 -15.99 4.25 4.26
N LYS A 63 -16.93 3.49 3.66
CA LYS A 63 -17.21 3.44 2.23
C LYS A 63 -17.72 4.77 1.66
N GLU A 64 -18.61 5.50 2.34
CA GLU A 64 -19.06 6.84 1.91
C GLU A 64 -17.95 7.88 1.98
N LYS A 65 -17.17 7.88 3.08
CA LYS A 65 -16.01 8.78 3.22
C LYS A 65 -14.97 8.52 2.14
N TRP A 66 -14.74 7.25 1.82
CA TRP A 66 -13.84 6.85 0.73
C TRP A 66 -14.38 7.26 -0.65
N ARG A 67 -15.69 7.10 -0.90
CA ARG A 67 -16.35 7.57 -2.13
C ARG A 67 -16.26 9.09 -2.31
N GLU A 68 -16.40 9.85 -1.23
CA GLU A 68 -16.29 11.32 -1.25
C GLU A 68 -14.84 11.76 -1.47
N HIS A 69 -13.87 11.13 -0.79
CA HIS A 69 -12.44 11.37 -1.03
C HIS A 69 -12.05 11.06 -2.48
N MET A 70 -12.59 9.98 -3.05
CA MET A 70 -12.39 9.63 -4.45
C MET A 70 -13.12 10.58 -5.42
N ARG A 71 -13.94 11.53 -4.98
CA ARG A 71 -14.57 12.52 -5.87
C ARG A 71 -13.55 13.48 -6.48
N GLU A 72 -12.50 13.80 -5.72
CA GLU A 72 -11.30 14.52 -6.17
C GLU A 72 -10.23 13.57 -6.75
N ASN A 73 -10.66 12.49 -7.41
CA ASN A 73 -9.79 11.38 -7.80
C ASN A 73 -8.55 11.84 -8.56
N PRO A 74 -7.33 11.45 -8.12
CA PRO A 74 -6.12 11.56 -8.93
C PRO A 74 -6.30 10.97 -10.34
N TYR A 75 -7.18 9.98 -10.52
CA TYR A 75 -7.55 9.37 -11.81
C TYR A 75 -7.99 10.38 -12.88
N LYS A 76 -8.71 11.45 -12.51
CA LYS A 76 -9.17 12.47 -13.47
C LYS A 76 -8.00 13.33 -13.99
N ARG A 77 -6.93 13.45 -13.21
CA ARG A 77 -5.71 14.19 -13.57
C ARG A 77 -4.68 13.33 -14.31
N LEU A 78 -4.88 12.02 -14.38
CA LEU A 78 -3.95 11.12 -15.05
C LEU A 78 -3.94 11.35 -16.56
N PRO A 79 -2.76 11.31 -17.22
CA PRO A 79 -2.67 11.42 -18.66
C PRO A 79 -3.48 10.32 -19.37
N PRO A 80 -3.94 10.59 -20.61
CA PRO A 80 -4.52 9.55 -21.47
C PRO A 80 -3.58 8.35 -21.65
N ILE A 81 -4.16 7.19 -21.94
CA ILE A 81 -3.38 5.97 -22.18
C ILE A 81 -2.66 6.11 -23.51
N GLU A 82 -1.36 5.83 -23.48
CA GLU A 82 -0.52 5.78 -24.68
C GLU A 82 -1.06 4.76 -25.68
N ARG A 83 -1.13 5.18 -26.94
CA ARG A 83 -1.55 4.34 -28.06
C ARG A 83 -0.35 4.11 -28.98
N ARG A 84 -0.35 2.96 -29.64
CA ARG A 84 0.60 2.66 -30.72
C ARG A 84 0.31 3.54 -31.94
N GLN A 85 1.22 3.55 -32.90
CA GLN A 85 1.09 4.33 -34.14
C GLN A 85 -0.16 3.98 -34.96
N ASP A 86 -0.64 2.74 -34.84
CA ASP A 86 -1.88 2.23 -35.43
C ASP A 86 -3.14 2.62 -34.62
N GLY A 87 -3.00 3.37 -33.53
CA GLY A 87 -4.08 3.75 -32.62
C GLY A 87 -4.51 2.64 -31.65
N SER A 88 -3.93 1.44 -31.74
CA SER A 88 -4.28 0.32 -30.87
C SER A 88 -3.65 0.47 -29.47
N LEU A 89 -4.28 -0.15 -28.48
CA LEU A 89 -3.72 -0.22 -27.12
C LEU A 89 -2.61 -1.28 -27.05
N TYR A 90 -1.64 -1.07 -26.17
CA TYR A 90 -0.62 -2.07 -25.90
C TYR A 90 -1.26 -3.37 -25.39
N ARG A 91 -0.94 -4.49 -26.02
CA ARG A 91 -1.46 -5.81 -25.69
C ARG A 91 -0.42 -6.63 -24.94
N MET A 92 -0.84 -7.20 -23.82
CA MET A 92 -0.06 -8.12 -23.01
C MET A 92 -0.16 -9.54 -23.55
N THR A 93 0.92 -10.31 -23.42
CA THR A 93 0.91 -11.76 -23.61
C THR A 93 0.22 -12.45 -22.42
N PRO A 94 -0.24 -13.71 -22.56
CA PRO A 94 -0.81 -14.45 -21.44
C PRO A 94 0.13 -14.58 -20.22
N ALA A 95 1.44 -14.68 -20.45
CA ALA A 95 2.45 -14.72 -19.40
C ALA A 95 2.53 -13.39 -18.63
N GLN A 96 2.56 -12.27 -19.36
CA GLN A 96 2.54 -10.92 -18.79
C GLN A 96 1.25 -10.67 -17.99
N ARG A 97 0.09 -11.11 -18.50
CA ARG A 97 -1.17 -11.00 -17.75
C ARG A 97 -1.16 -11.81 -16.45
N LYS A 98 -0.56 -13.00 -16.46
CA LYS A 98 -0.39 -13.82 -15.25
C LYS A 98 0.45 -13.11 -14.19
N GLN A 99 1.41 -12.28 -14.59
CA GLN A 99 2.18 -11.42 -13.68
C GLN A 99 1.42 -10.15 -13.28
N ALA A 100 0.65 -9.56 -14.19
CA ALA A 100 -0.14 -8.34 -13.94
C ALA A 100 -1.28 -8.56 -12.93
N ASN A 101 -2.00 -9.68 -13.00
CA ASN A 101 -3.18 -9.91 -12.15
C ASN A 101 -2.87 -9.91 -10.64
N PRO A 102 -1.81 -10.58 -10.16
CA PRO A 102 -1.36 -10.45 -8.78
C PRO A 102 -0.98 -9.01 -8.39
N LEU A 103 -0.34 -8.26 -9.29
CA LEU A 103 0.02 -6.86 -9.05
C LEU A 103 -1.23 -5.99 -8.90
N ILE A 104 -2.23 -6.17 -9.77
CA ILE A 104 -3.51 -5.46 -9.66
C ILE A 104 -4.16 -5.77 -8.31
N ARG A 105 -4.20 -7.04 -7.90
CA ARG A 105 -4.81 -7.45 -6.63
C ARG A 105 -4.12 -6.88 -5.39
N ARG A 106 -2.81 -6.64 -5.46
CA ARG A 106 -2.00 -6.18 -4.32
C ARG A 106 -1.85 -4.66 -4.27
N GLU A 107 -1.64 -4.03 -5.43
CA GLU A 107 -1.23 -2.62 -5.53
C GLU A 107 -2.36 -1.69 -6.02
N CYS A 108 -3.42 -2.22 -6.64
CA CYS A 108 -4.51 -1.38 -7.12
C CYS A 108 -5.47 -1.04 -5.98
N CYS A 109 -5.37 0.18 -5.44
CA CYS A 109 -6.26 0.64 -4.36
C CYS A 109 -7.75 0.71 -4.76
N ASN A 110 -8.06 0.66 -6.06
CA ASN A 110 -9.42 0.64 -6.58
C ASN A 110 -9.97 -0.77 -6.83
N TYR A 111 -9.20 -1.81 -6.53
CA TYR A 111 -9.58 -3.19 -6.76
C TYR A 111 -10.05 -3.84 -5.46
N GLU A 112 -11.29 -4.34 -5.44
CA GLU A 112 -11.88 -5.06 -4.32
C GLU A 112 -12.62 -6.30 -4.84
N ASP A 113 -12.17 -7.49 -4.44
CA ASP A 113 -12.79 -8.79 -4.78
C ASP A 113 -13.15 -9.03 -6.26
N GLY A 114 -12.33 -8.52 -7.19
CA GLY A 114 -12.59 -8.65 -8.63
C GLY A 114 -13.28 -7.45 -9.27
N ASN A 115 -13.79 -6.54 -8.45
CA ASN A 115 -14.52 -5.35 -8.87
C ASN A 115 -13.63 -4.10 -8.79
N CYS A 116 -13.97 -3.11 -9.62
CA CYS A 116 -13.32 -1.80 -9.63
C CYS A 116 -14.22 -0.77 -8.95
N MET A 117 -13.85 -0.36 -7.75
CA MET A 117 -14.60 0.60 -6.93
C MET A 117 -14.75 1.98 -7.57
N LEU A 118 -13.87 2.32 -8.51
CA LEU A 118 -13.97 3.59 -9.24
C LEU A 118 -15.09 3.62 -10.28
N LEU A 119 -15.51 2.46 -10.78
CA LEU A 119 -16.57 2.35 -11.78
C LEU A 119 -17.90 1.93 -11.14
N ASP A 120 -17.93 1.77 -9.83
CA ASP A 120 -19.12 1.39 -9.08
C ASP A 120 -20.06 2.61 -8.96
N ASP A 121 -21.03 2.69 -9.88
CA ASP A 121 -22.14 3.65 -9.86
C ASP A 121 -23.34 3.15 -9.01
N GLY A 122 -23.14 2.11 -8.18
CA GLY A 122 -24.19 1.46 -7.38
C GLY A 122 -24.30 -0.05 -7.62
N ASP A 123 -23.68 -0.55 -8.70
CA ASP A 123 -23.57 -1.96 -9.05
C ASP A 123 -22.09 -2.39 -9.13
N ALA A 124 -21.81 -3.64 -8.73
CA ALA A 124 -20.47 -4.19 -8.78
C ALA A 124 -19.97 -4.35 -10.23
N HIS A 125 -18.93 -3.58 -10.60
CA HIS A 125 -18.32 -3.64 -11.92
C HIS A 125 -17.00 -4.40 -11.90
N THR A 126 -16.88 -5.46 -12.72
CA THR A 126 -15.62 -6.20 -12.85
C THR A 126 -14.49 -5.29 -13.33
N CYS A 127 -13.30 -5.42 -12.74
CA CYS A 127 -12.15 -4.59 -13.09
C CYS A 127 -11.77 -4.76 -14.59
N PRO A 128 -11.90 -3.71 -15.42
CA PRO A 128 -11.68 -3.84 -16.87
C PRO A 128 -10.27 -4.31 -17.21
N GLN A 129 -9.29 -3.91 -16.39
CA GLN A 129 -7.90 -4.27 -16.61
C GLN A 129 -7.59 -5.74 -16.26
N ALA A 130 -8.26 -6.31 -15.26
CA ALA A 130 -8.02 -7.68 -14.80
C ALA A 130 -8.54 -8.73 -15.80
N ILE A 131 -9.57 -8.38 -16.56
CA ILE A 131 -10.17 -9.24 -17.59
C ILE A 131 -9.55 -9.02 -18.98
N SER A 132 -9.03 -7.82 -19.23
CA SER A 132 -8.45 -7.46 -20.53
C SER A 132 -7.01 -7.95 -20.70
N PHE A 133 -6.65 -8.27 -21.95
CA PHE A 133 -5.24 -8.43 -22.34
C PHE A 133 -4.59 -7.10 -22.72
N SER A 134 -5.37 -6.06 -22.98
CA SER A 134 -4.84 -4.74 -23.33
C SER A 134 -4.63 -3.88 -22.09
N VAL A 135 -3.64 -3.00 -22.13
CA VAL A 135 -3.47 -1.92 -21.14
C VAL A 135 -4.55 -0.87 -21.42
N CYS A 136 -5.69 -0.99 -20.74
CA CYS A 136 -6.89 -0.19 -20.98
C CYS A 136 -7.31 0.68 -19.79
N CYS A 137 -6.66 0.51 -18.63
CA CYS A 137 -6.94 1.33 -17.45
C CYS A 137 -5.82 2.34 -17.18
N LYS A 138 -6.20 3.63 -17.03
CA LYS A 138 -5.26 4.72 -16.70
C LYS A 138 -4.56 4.49 -15.36
N TRP A 139 -5.31 4.02 -14.35
CA TRP A 139 -4.74 3.73 -13.03
C TRP A 139 -3.69 2.63 -13.09
N PHE A 140 -3.99 1.57 -13.86
CA PHE A 140 -3.03 0.51 -14.05
C PHE A 140 -1.76 1.02 -14.73
N ARG A 141 -1.88 1.83 -15.79
CA ARG A 141 -0.73 2.40 -16.51
C ARG A 141 0.15 3.30 -15.64
N TRP A 142 -0.43 4.17 -14.82
CA TRP A 142 0.30 5.25 -14.14
C TRP A 142 0.60 4.99 -12.67
N SER A 143 -0.14 4.10 -12.02
CA SER A 143 0.00 3.86 -10.57
C SER A 143 0.44 2.43 -10.25
N VAL A 144 -0.09 1.43 -10.96
CA VAL A 144 0.19 0.01 -10.66
C VAL A 144 1.42 -0.50 -11.42
N LEU A 145 1.44 -0.32 -12.73
CA LEU A 145 2.47 -0.88 -13.61
C LEU A 145 3.88 -0.32 -13.32
N PRO A 146 4.07 0.95 -12.93
CA PRO A 146 5.40 1.46 -12.55
C PRO A 146 6.01 0.76 -11.33
N GLN A 147 5.21 0.15 -10.45
CA GLN A 147 5.71 -0.66 -9.34
C GLN A 147 6.42 -1.94 -9.83
N ALA A 148 6.13 -2.37 -11.06
CA ALA A 148 6.74 -3.51 -11.73
C ALA A 148 7.44 -3.09 -13.03
N GLY A 149 8.54 -2.33 -12.90
CA GLY A 149 9.27 -1.77 -14.05
C GLY A 149 9.79 -2.78 -15.08
N THR A 150 9.96 -4.05 -14.70
CA THR A 150 10.29 -5.14 -15.65
C THR A 150 9.12 -5.44 -16.59
N LEU A 151 7.92 -5.61 -16.03
CA LEU A 151 6.69 -5.86 -16.77
C LEU A 151 6.31 -4.66 -17.65
N GLU A 152 6.47 -3.44 -17.13
CA GLU A 152 6.27 -2.22 -17.92
C GLU A 152 7.17 -2.18 -19.17
N ALA A 153 8.46 -2.49 -19.01
CA ALA A 153 9.40 -2.52 -20.12
C ALA A 153 9.06 -3.61 -21.12
N GLU A 154 8.66 -4.79 -20.65
CA GLU A 154 8.29 -5.90 -21.54
C GLU A 154 7.06 -5.55 -22.39
N ILE A 155 6.08 -4.84 -21.81
CA ILE A 155 4.85 -4.45 -22.50
C ILE A 155 5.08 -3.29 -23.49
N PHE A 156 5.76 -2.22 -23.05
CA PHE A 156 5.86 -0.97 -23.82
C PHE A 156 7.12 -0.88 -24.68
N ARG A 157 8.26 -1.41 -24.21
CA ARG A 157 9.53 -1.36 -24.94
C ARG A 157 9.76 -2.60 -25.81
N GLY A 158 9.08 -3.71 -25.52
CA GLY A 158 8.88 -4.89 -26.39
C GLY A 158 10.11 -5.66 -26.88
N LYS A 159 11.31 -5.07 -26.91
CA LYS A 159 12.51 -5.60 -27.59
C LYS A 159 13.84 -5.12 -27.01
N ASP A 160 13.87 -4.11 -26.14
CA ASP A 160 15.13 -3.57 -25.60
C ASP A 160 15.63 -4.33 -24.36
N LEU A 161 15.15 -5.53 -24.09
CA LEU A 161 15.65 -6.33 -22.99
C LEU A 161 17.02 -6.91 -23.34
N LYS A 162 18.00 -6.72 -22.46
CA LYS A 162 19.34 -7.28 -22.63
C LYS A 162 19.61 -8.36 -21.60
N CYS A 163 20.47 -9.31 -21.94
CA CYS A 163 20.99 -10.29 -20.99
C CYS A 163 22.21 -9.71 -20.27
N CYS A 164 22.30 -9.93 -18.96
CA CYS A 164 23.48 -9.55 -18.20
C CYS A 164 24.65 -10.48 -18.53
N GLU A 165 25.81 -9.93 -18.88
CA GLU A 165 27.02 -10.72 -19.17
C GLU A 165 27.55 -11.52 -17.94
N VAL A 166 27.16 -11.17 -16.72
CA VAL A 166 27.65 -11.82 -15.48
C VAL A 166 26.74 -12.97 -15.03
N CYS A 167 25.42 -12.76 -15.06
CA CYS A 167 24.46 -13.74 -14.53
C CYS A 167 23.49 -14.29 -15.58
N GLY A 168 23.56 -13.84 -16.83
CA GLY A 168 22.64 -14.22 -17.90
C GLY A 168 21.21 -13.68 -17.76
N GLY A 169 20.87 -13.05 -16.61
CA GLY A 169 19.53 -12.56 -16.34
C GLY A 169 19.11 -11.46 -17.31
N VAL A 170 17.86 -11.55 -17.79
CA VAL A 170 17.24 -10.53 -18.65
C VAL A 170 16.90 -9.30 -17.82
N PHE A 171 17.29 -8.12 -18.29
CA PHE A 171 17.04 -6.85 -17.60
C PHE A 171 16.72 -5.73 -18.59
N VAL A 172 16.13 -4.66 -18.05
CA VAL A 172 15.83 -3.43 -18.78
C VAL A 172 17.05 -2.51 -18.72
N PRO A 173 17.77 -2.31 -19.84
CA PRO A 173 18.91 -1.41 -19.86
C PRO A 173 18.47 0.04 -19.72
N LYS A 174 19.16 0.81 -18.89
CA LYS A 174 18.97 2.27 -18.79
C LYS A 174 19.53 3.03 -20.01
N SER A 175 20.47 2.42 -20.73
CA SER A 175 21.07 2.98 -21.94
C SER A 175 21.52 1.88 -22.89
N ASN A 176 21.70 2.22 -24.18
CA ASN A 176 22.20 1.28 -25.18
C ASN A 176 23.61 0.75 -24.87
N ARG A 177 24.38 1.41 -24.00
CA ARG A 177 25.71 0.95 -23.54
C ARG A 177 25.65 -0.02 -22.36
N ALA A 178 24.51 -0.19 -21.72
CA ALA A 178 24.39 -1.05 -20.53
C ALA A 178 24.65 -2.53 -20.90
N LYS A 179 25.56 -3.16 -20.13
CA LYS A 179 26.00 -4.58 -20.27
C LYS A 179 25.58 -5.48 -19.11
N TYR A 180 25.31 -4.88 -17.94
CA TYR A 180 25.06 -5.61 -16.69
C TYR A 180 23.71 -5.24 -16.10
N CYS A 181 23.03 -6.22 -15.48
CA CYS A 181 21.83 -5.94 -14.69
C CYS A 181 22.19 -5.07 -13.47
N PRO A 182 21.23 -4.35 -12.86
CA PRO A 182 21.51 -3.41 -11.77
C PRO A 182 22.33 -3.98 -10.61
N GLY A 183 22.07 -5.25 -10.22
CA GLY A 183 22.83 -5.93 -9.18
C GLY A 183 24.28 -6.24 -9.58
N CYS A 184 24.50 -6.77 -10.78
CA CYS A 184 25.84 -7.09 -11.28
C CYS A 184 26.63 -5.83 -11.65
N ALA A 185 25.97 -4.79 -12.15
CA ALA A 185 26.58 -3.49 -12.45
C ALA A 185 27.25 -2.89 -11.22
N ALA A 186 26.56 -2.91 -10.07
CA ALA A 186 27.12 -2.42 -8.82
C ALA A 186 28.36 -3.22 -8.37
N ARG A 187 28.36 -4.55 -8.55
CA ARG A 187 29.50 -5.42 -8.21
C ARG A 187 30.70 -5.13 -9.11
N VAL A 188 30.49 -5.09 -10.42
CA VAL A 188 31.55 -4.80 -11.41
C VAL A 188 32.11 -3.39 -11.20
N HIS A 189 31.26 -2.40 -10.96
CA HIS A 189 31.69 -1.04 -10.70
C HIS A 189 32.55 -0.92 -9.44
N ARG A 190 32.19 -1.61 -8.35
CA ARG A 190 33.03 -1.68 -7.15
C ARG A 190 34.39 -2.31 -7.43
N ARG A 191 34.42 -3.44 -8.13
CA ARG A 191 35.66 -4.13 -8.51
C ARG A 191 36.57 -3.23 -9.36
N GLN A 192 36.02 -2.60 -10.40
CA GLN A 192 36.75 -1.68 -11.28
C GLN A 192 37.32 -0.49 -10.51
N LYS A 193 36.54 0.09 -9.58
CA LYS A 193 37.01 1.18 -8.72
C LYS A 193 38.20 0.74 -7.86
N THR A 194 38.10 -0.42 -7.21
CA THR A 194 39.19 -0.96 -6.37
C THR A 194 40.44 -1.30 -7.19
N GLU A 195 40.29 -1.91 -8.36
CA GLU A 195 41.42 -2.24 -9.25
C GLU A 195 42.11 -0.98 -9.79
N SER A 196 41.33 0.04 -10.17
CA SER A 196 41.85 1.34 -10.61
C SER A 196 42.61 2.06 -9.49
N GLU A 197 42.06 2.11 -8.28
CA GLU A 197 42.73 2.69 -7.11
C GLU A 197 44.03 1.96 -6.76
N ARG A 198 44.05 0.62 -6.83
CA ARG A 198 45.27 -0.18 -6.61
C ARG A 198 46.35 0.18 -7.63
N LYS A 199 45.99 0.23 -8.93
CA LYS A 199 46.93 0.59 -10.01
C LYS A 199 47.48 1.99 -9.86
N ARG A 200 46.66 2.95 -9.40
CA ARG A 200 47.10 4.32 -9.16
C ARG A 200 48.12 4.39 -8.03
N ARG A 201 47.95 3.62 -6.94
CA ARG A 201 48.91 3.58 -5.82
C ARG A 201 50.23 2.94 -6.23
N SER A 202 50.18 1.80 -6.93
CA SER A 202 51.41 1.12 -7.37
C SER A 202 52.24 1.91 -8.39
N CYS A 203 51.65 2.86 -9.11
CA CYS A 203 52.34 3.74 -10.04
C CYS A 203 53.09 4.90 -9.34
N VAL A 204 52.74 5.22 -8.09
CA VAL A 204 53.36 6.33 -7.34
C VAL A 204 54.61 5.87 -6.58
N ASP A 205 54.67 4.60 -6.22
CA ASP A 205 55.79 3.99 -5.48
C ASP A 205 56.86 3.33 -6.39
N SER A 206 56.84 3.59 -7.70
CA SER A 206 57.85 3.16 -8.69
C SER A 206 58.55 4.36 -9.31
#